data_AF-A0A7J3SAB2-F1
#
_entry.id   AF-A0A7J3SAB2-F1
#
_cell.length_a   1.000
_cell.length_b   1.000
_cell.length_c   1.000
_cell.angle_alpha   90.00
_cell.angle_beta   90.00
_cell.angle_gamma   90.00
#
_symmetry.space_group_name_H-M   'P 1'
#
loop_
_entity.id
_entity.type
_entity.pdbx_description
1 polymer ?
#
loop_
_entity_poly.entity_id
_entity_poly.type
_entity_poly.pdbx_seq_one_letter_code
_entity_poly.pdbx_strand_id
1 'polypeptide(L)'
;INRVDVPVSISIRGFRRHMAILAQTGAGKSYAAGVLLEELLKKGATAIVLDPHADHVFLSRSKSSGFYSKRVTVFRTPESSGRYNAADIGSISTYEIKFSDLSVDDIATICGIEERWTNIISAIENTIKRVRDRMGDSYGLGDLIKALESSDNEDCMRALKYVRKLQRIRVFGDATTNILNILKPKHISIIDLSGLDDEVSDYIAFKLLSDTFNIIRSQRYSYPVFIVIEEAHRFVPNKESTLSKSIIKRIAAEGRKFGLFLIIISQRPSKIDPDVLSQCNSQMILRITNPEDQEAVRVSSERMSEDLLRDLPGLNVGEAVIVGEVVKAPVMVRIRPRETMEGGADIDVVSKLAEASREAEESEKRLVERVDEERKHIKELIEG
;
A
#
# COMPACT_ATOMS: atom_id res chain seq x y z
N ILE A 1 -19.46 26.18 -12.20
CA ILE A 1 -19.58 25.94 -13.65
C ILE A 1 -19.10 24.51 -13.91
N ASN A 2 -19.99 23.53 -13.81
CA ASN A 2 -19.72 22.13 -14.17
C ASN A 2 -20.89 21.70 -15.07
N ARG A 3 -20.72 21.77 -16.39
CA ARG A 3 -21.73 21.24 -17.33
C ARG A 3 -21.63 19.72 -17.28
N VAL A 4 -22.61 19.07 -16.63
CA VAL A 4 -22.63 17.61 -16.39
C VAL A 4 -22.52 16.81 -17.69
N ASP A 5 -22.90 17.39 -18.83
CA ASP A 5 -23.00 16.71 -20.11
C ASP A 5 -21.72 16.74 -20.98
N VAL A 6 -20.64 17.41 -20.54
CA VAL A 6 -19.39 17.48 -21.33
C VAL A 6 -18.36 16.51 -20.75
N PRO A 7 -18.10 15.36 -21.40
CA PRO A 7 -17.11 14.42 -20.90
C PRO A 7 -15.70 15.01 -21.02
N VAL A 8 -14.97 15.02 -19.91
CA VAL A 8 -13.55 15.38 -19.88
C VAL A 8 -12.72 14.11 -19.96
N SER A 9 -11.91 13.99 -21.01
CA SER A 9 -10.97 12.88 -21.18
C SER A 9 -9.56 13.34 -20.85
N ILE A 10 -8.85 12.56 -20.05
CA ILE A 10 -7.42 12.75 -19.78
C ILE A 10 -6.57 11.94 -20.76
N SER A 11 -5.41 12.47 -21.13
CA SER A 11 -4.48 11.84 -22.06
C SER A 11 -3.60 10.80 -21.36
N ILE A 12 -3.58 9.56 -21.86
CA ILE A 12 -2.65 8.52 -21.38
C ILE A 12 -1.19 8.94 -21.54
N ARG A 13 -0.89 9.81 -22.52
CA ARG A 13 0.47 10.33 -22.73
C ARG A 13 0.92 11.28 -21.61
N GLY A 14 -0.02 11.89 -20.90
CA GLY A 14 0.27 12.79 -19.78
C GLY A 14 0.81 12.07 -18.54
N PHE A 15 0.68 10.75 -18.47
CA PHE A 15 1.29 9.93 -17.40
C PHE A 15 2.81 9.75 -17.57
N ARG A 16 3.39 10.19 -18.71
CA ARG A 16 4.85 10.13 -18.94
C ARG A 16 5.67 10.93 -17.91
N ARG A 17 5.02 11.80 -17.15
CA ARG A 17 5.59 12.57 -16.04
C ARG A 17 4.87 12.34 -14.71
N HIS A 18 4.49 11.08 -14.46
CA HIS A 18 3.86 10.67 -13.20
C HIS A 18 2.54 11.42 -12.91
N MET A 19 1.87 11.05 -11.82
CA MET A 19 0.65 11.74 -11.41
C MET A 19 0.55 11.81 -9.88
N ALA A 20 -0.04 12.88 -9.36
CA ALA A 20 -0.48 12.95 -7.97
C ALA A 20 -2.01 13.10 -7.89
N ILE A 21 -2.63 12.37 -6.95
CA ILE A 21 -4.03 12.57 -6.54
C ILE A 21 -4.01 13.11 -5.11
N LEU A 22 -4.43 14.36 -4.95
CA LEU A 22 -4.24 15.13 -3.71
C LEU A 22 -5.59 15.61 -3.20
N ALA A 23 -5.92 15.31 -1.94
CA ALA A 23 -7.27 15.52 -1.43
C ALA A 23 -7.33 15.38 0.09
N GLN A 24 -8.02 16.24 0.82
CA GLN A 24 -8.25 16.00 2.26
C GLN A 24 -9.12 14.76 2.52
N THR A 25 -9.15 14.28 3.78
CA THR A 25 -10.02 13.17 4.19
C THR A 25 -11.49 13.44 3.86
N GLY A 26 -12.18 12.44 3.31
CA GLY A 26 -13.60 12.54 2.94
C GLY A 26 -13.89 13.29 1.63
N ALA A 27 -12.87 13.80 0.92
CA ALA A 27 -13.10 14.52 -0.35
C ALA A 27 -13.37 13.60 -1.56
N GLY A 28 -13.22 12.27 -1.41
CA GLY A 28 -13.38 11.29 -2.49
C GLY A 28 -12.07 10.84 -3.16
N LYS A 29 -10.95 10.93 -2.44
CA LYS A 29 -9.60 10.56 -2.91
C LYS A 29 -9.53 9.14 -3.50
N SER A 30 -9.85 8.13 -2.67
CA SER A 30 -9.79 6.71 -3.04
C SER A 30 -10.85 6.35 -4.09
N TYR A 31 -11.98 7.06 -4.08
CA TYR A 31 -13.00 6.98 -5.12
C TYR A 31 -12.46 7.39 -6.49
N ALA A 32 -11.86 8.58 -6.57
CA ALA A 32 -11.27 9.12 -7.81
C ALA A 32 -10.12 8.24 -8.32
N ALA A 33 -9.27 7.74 -7.42
CA ALA A 33 -8.25 6.77 -7.74
C ALA A 33 -8.83 5.46 -8.30
N GLY A 34 -9.93 4.95 -7.72
CA GLY A 34 -10.65 3.79 -8.24
C GLY A 34 -11.16 4.00 -9.67
N VAL A 35 -11.78 5.16 -9.96
CA VAL A 35 -12.21 5.52 -11.33
C VAL A 35 -11.03 5.58 -12.29
N LEU A 36 -9.91 6.14 -11.86
CA LEU A 36 -8.70 6.19 -12.68
C LEU A 36 -8.17 4.79 -12.99
N LEU A 37 -8.10 3.90 -11.99
CA LEU A 37 -7.66 2.52 -12.14
C LEU A 37 -8.57 1.74 -13.10
N GLU A 38 -9.89 1.93 -13.03
CA GLU A 38 -10.85 1.34 -13.98
C GLU A 38 -10.52 1.73 -15.42
N GLU A 39 -10.31 3.03 -15.68
CA GLU A 39 -10.00 3.54 -17.02
C GLU A 39 -8.63 3.08 -17.53
N LEU A 40 -7.61 3.10 -16.66
CA LEU A 40 -6.28 2.60 -17.00
C LEU A 40 -6.33 1.12 -17.41
N LEU A 41 -7.04 0.29 -16.65
CA LEU A 41 -7.18 -1.13 -16.94
C LEU A 41 -7.91 -1.39 -18.27
N LYS A 42 -8.99 -0.63 -18.55
CA LYS A 42 -9.70 -0.69 -19.85
C LYS A 42 -8.76 -0.35 -21.02
N LYS A 43 -7.80 0.55 -20.80
CA LYS A 43 -6.76 0.94 -21.77
C LYS A 43 -5.56 -0.02 -21.83
N GLY A 44 -5.56 -1.10 -21.05
CA GLY A 44 -4.51 -2.12 -21.10
C GLY A 44 -3.38 -1.93 -20.10
N ALA A 45 -3.53 -1.04 -19.13
CA ALA A 45 -2.49 -0.80 -18.12
C ALA A 45 -2.23 -2.05 -17.26
N THR A 46 -0.95 -2.22 -16.91
CA THR A 46 -0.53 -3.09 -15.80
C THR A 46 -0.23 -2.20 -14.61
N ALA A 47 -0.80 -2.48 -13.45
CA ALA A 47 -0.60 -1.64 -12.26
C ALA A 47 -0.34 -2.46 -11.00
N ILE A 48 0.52 -1.91 -10.13
CA ILE A 48 0.68 -2.33 -8.74
C ILE A 48 0.07 -1.24 -7.88
N VAL A 49 -0.79 -1.60 -6.93
CA VAL A 49 -1.39 -0.67 -5.95
C VAL A 49 -0.91 -1.07 -4.56
N LEU A 50 -0.16 -0.21 -3.88
CA LEU A 50 0.14 -0.35 -2.46
C LEU A 50 -1.03 0.25 -1.67
N ASP A 51 -1.74 -0.56 -0.89
CA ASP A 51 -3.02 -0.21 -0.27
C ASP A 51 -3.01 -0.44 1.26
N PRO A 52 -2.54 0.54 2.07
CA PRO A 52 -2.50 0.46 3.53
C PRO A 52 -3.86 0.40 4.22
N HIS A 53 -4.93 0.83 3.54
CA HIS A 53 -6.26 0.95 4.14
C HIS A 53 -7.31 0.01 3.54
N ALA A 54 -6.92 -0.81 2.56
CA ALA A 54 -7.80 -1.71 1.84
C ALA A 54 -8.94 -0.96 1.12
N ASP A 55 -8.66 0.22 0.56
CA ASP A 55 -9.62 1.05 -0.17
C ASP A 55 -9.92 0.50 -1.57
N HIS A 56 -8.96 -0.23 -2.15
CA HIS A 56 -8.99 -0.69 -3.52
C HIS A 56 -9.27 -2.19 -3.64
N VAL A 57 -9.23 -2.95 -2.55
CA VAL A 57 -9.33 -4.42 -2.56
C VAL A 57 -10.60 -4.93 -3.25
N PHE A 58 -11.71 -4.18 -3.21
CA PHE A 58 -12.97 -4.52 -3.88
C PHE A 58 -13.04 -4.09 -5.36
N LEU A 59 -11.96 -3.57 -5.95
CA LEU A 59 -11.89 -3.21 -7.36
C LEU A 59 -12.14 -4.42 -8.28
N SER A 60 -11.90 -5.64 -7.82
CA SER A 60 -12.25 -6.88 -8.53
C SER A 60 -13.76 -7.10 -8.65
N ARG A 61 -14.56 -6.48 -7.77
CA ARG A 61 -16.02 -6.57 -7.75
C ARG A 61 -16.62 -5.47 -8.59
N SER A 62 -17.45 -5.86 -9.55
CA SER A 62 -18.21 -4.95 -10.39
C SER A 62 -19.70 -5.17 -10.19
N LYS A 63 -20.45 -4.07 -10.30
CA LYS A 63 -21.91 -4.06 -10.17
C LYS A 63 -22.62 -4.76 -11.34
N SER A 64 -21.92 -5.04 -12.45
CA SER A 64 -22.57 -5.51 -13.69
C SER A 64 -21.72 -6.40 -14.62
N SER A 65 -20.41 -6.59 -14.39
CA SER A 65 -19.57 -7.39 -15.30
C SER A 65 -18.49 -8.24 -14.62
N GLY A 66 -18.15 -9.39 -15.21
CA GLY A 66 -17.02 -10.22 -14.77
C GLY A 66 -15.64 -9.72 -15.21
N PHE A 67 -15.54 -8.58 -15.89
CA PHE A 67 -14.29 -8.07 -16.49
C PHE A 67 -13.19 -7.85 -15.44
N TYR A 68 -13.51 -7.12 -14.37
CA TYR A 68 -12.57 -6.76 -13.32
C TYR A 68 -12.10 -7.97 -12.51
N SER A 69 -13.00 -8.92 -12.20
CA SER A 69 -12.67 -10.12 -11.43
C SER A 69 -11.56 -10.99 -12.03
N LYS A 70 -11.36 -10.94 -13.36
CA LYS A 70 -10.33 -11.70 -14.08
C LYS A 70 -9.01 -10.93 -14.25
N ARG A 71 -8.99 -9.66 -13.87
CA ARG A 71 -7.94 -8.68 -14.17
C ARG A 71 -7.46 -7.91 -12.94
N VAL A 72 -8.01 -8.21 -11.78
CA VAL A 72 -7.62 -7.65 -10.49
C VAL A 72 -7.31 -8.81 -9.55
N THR A 73 -6.14 -8.81 -8.93
CA THR A 73 -5.76 -9.79 -7.90
C THR A 73 -5.31 -9.04 -6.66
N VAL A 74 -5.80 -9.48 -5.50
CA VAL A 74 -5.36 -8.96 -4.21
C VAL A 74 -4.29 -9.90 -3.65
N PHE A 75 -3.15 -9.32 -3.29
CA PHE A 75 -2.03 -9.98 -2.66
C PHE A 75 -2.00 -9.56 -1.20
N ARG A 76 -2.06 -10.53 -0.29
CA ARG A 76 -2.10 -10.30 1.15
C ARG A 76 -0.94 -11.02 1.83
N THR A 77 -0.33 -10.39 2.83
CA THR A 77 0.65 -11.09 3.68
C THR A 77 -0.04 -12.06 4.63
N PRO A 78 0.62 -13.16 5.06
CA PRO A 78 0.05 -14.10 6.03
C PRO A 78 -0.49 -13.45 7.32
N GLU A 79 0.08 -12.31 7.70
CA GLU A 79 -0.25 -11.60 8.94
C GLU A 79 -1.36 -10.56 8.84
N SER A 80 -1.73 -10.15 7.63
CA SER A 80 -2.78 -9.15 7.47
C SER A 80 -4.10 -9.70 7.99
N SER A 81 -4.59 -9.14 9.10
CA SER A 81 -5.88 -9.45 9.70
C SER A 81 -6.97 -8.88 8.78
N GLY A 82 -7.35 -9.64 7.75
CA GLY A 82 -8.33 -9.20 6.78
C GLY A 82 -9.66 -8.82 7.41
N ARG A 83 -10.17 -7.62 7.09
CA ARG A 83 -11.55 -7.18 7.43
C ARG A 83 -12.63 -7.80 6.53
N TYR A 84 -12.23 -8.69 5.62
CA TYR A 84 -13.05 -9.23 4.55
C TYR A 84 -12.54 -10.61 4.15
N ASN A 85 -13.44 -11.46 3.67
CA ASN A 85 -13.15 -12.84 3.29
C ASN A 85 -12.84 -12.98 1.79
N ALA A 86 -12.21 -14.09 1.40
CA ALA A 86 -11.99 -14.41 -0.01
C ALA A 86 -13.29 -14.46 -0.83
N ALA A 87 -14.39 -14.86 -0.18
CA ALA A 87 -15.74 -14.83 -0.76
C ALA A 87 -16.19 -13.42 -1.17
N ASP A 88 -15.63 -12.37 -0.56
CA ASP A 88 -16.01 -10.97 -0.79
C ASP A 88 -15.20 -10.31 -1.90
N ILE A 89 -14.04 -10.87 -2.28
CA ILE A 89 -13.08 -10.23 -3.21
C ILE A 89 -12.70 -11.10 -4.41
N GLY A 90 -12.88 -12.42 -4.31
CA GLY A 90 -12.57 -13.35 -5.40
C GLY A 90 -11.12 -13.79 -5.35
N SER A 91 -10.28 -13.31 -6.29
CA SER A 91 -8.89 -13.76 -6.42
C SER A 91 -7.98 -13.16 -5.35
N ILE A 92 -7.75 -13.89 -4.28
CA ILE A 92 -6.73 -13.59 -3.26
C ILE A 92 -5.53 -14.51 -3.45
N SER A 93 -4.33 -13.94 -3.40
CA SER A 93 -3.04 -14.63 -3.41
C SER A 93 -2.24 -14.21 -2.19
N THR A 94 -1.36 -15.08 -1.70
CA THR A 94 -0.43 -14.70 -0.64
C THR A 94 0.78 -13.96 -1.21
N TYR A 95 1.18 -12.88 -0.55
CA TYR A 95 2.47 -12.23 -0.74
C TYR A 95 3.42 -12.71 0.37
N GLU A 96 4.42 -13.48 -0.01
CA GLU A 96 5.43 -14.03 0.90
C GLU A 96 6.82 -13.73 0.35
N ILE A 97 7.78 -13.60 1.27
CA ILE A 97 9.19 -13.44 0.95
C ILE A 97 9.94 -14.54 1.70
N LYS A 98 10.63 -15.41 0.98
CA LYS A 98 11.48 -16.43 1.61
C LYS A 98 12.74 -15.77 2.15
N PHE A 99 13.06 -16.01 3.42
CA PHE A 99 14.22 -15.37 4.06
C PHE A 99 15.54 -15.67 3.34
N SER A 100 15.72 -16.90 2.85
CA SER A 100 16.93 -17.32 2.13
C SER A 100 17.18 -16.55 0.83
N ASP A 101 16.14 -15.94 0.27
CA ASP A 101 16.20 -15.23 -1.01
C ASP A 101 16.64 -13.76 -0.82
N LEU A 102 16.77 -13.31 0.43
CA LEU A 102 17.31 -11.98 0.75
C LEU A 102 18.82 -11.94 0.52
N SER A 103 19.28 -10.88 -0.13
CA SER A 103 20.69 -10.57 -0.18
C SER A 103 21.20 -10.02 1.17
N VAL A 104 22.51 -10.05 1.38
CA VAL A 104 23.13 -9.42 2.56
C VAL A 104 22.84 -7.92 2.57
N ASP A 105 22.84 -7.28 1.40
CA ASP A 105 22.52 -5.86 1.25
C ASP A 105 21.06 -5.56 1.61
N ASP A 106 20.12 -6.45 1.25
CA ASP A 106 18.73 -6.34 1.71
C ASP A 106 18.68 -6.41 3.23
N ILE A 107 19.31 -7.41 3.84
CA ILE A 107 19.37 -7.57 5.31
C ILE A 107 19.97 -6.34 5.97
N ALA A 108 21.09 -5.81 5.45
CA ALA A 108 21.76 -4.63 5.96
C ALA A 108 20.85 -3.39 5.89
N THR A 109 20.24 -3.16 4.73
CA THR A 109 19.31 -2.04 4.48
C THR A 109 18.14 -2.09 5.46
N ILE A 110 17.48 -3.25 5.59
CA ILE A 110 16.33 -3.43 6.48
C ILE A 110 16.73 -3.21 7.94
N CYS A 111 17.91 -3.69 8.34
CA CYS A 111 18.38 -3.54 9.71
C CYS A 111 18.86 -2.12 10.05
N GLY A 112 19.00 -1.24 9.05
CA GLY A 112 19.62 0.06 9.17
C GLY A 112 21.12 -0.01 9.46
N ILE A 113 21.80 -1.01 8.90
CA ILE A 113 23.25 -1.16 8.97
C ILE A 113 23.86 -0.29 7.88
N GLU A 114 24.69 0.68 8.27
CA GLU A 114 25.35 1.56 7.31
C GLU A 114 26.40 0.79 6.48
N GLU A 115 26.50 1.08 5.18
CA GLU A 115 27.42 0.41 4.24
C GLU A 115 28.90 0.49 4.69
N ARG A 116 29.28 1.57 5.40
CA ARG A 116 30.63 1.74 5.95
C ARG A 116 30.97 0.75 7.07
N TRP A 117 30.00 0.05 7.65
CA TRP A 117 30.22 -0.90 8.74
C TRP A 117 30.52 -2.30 8.20
N THR A 118 31.58 -2.37 7.41
CA THR A 118 31.98 -3.56 6.64
C THR A 118 32.21 -4.80 7.50
N ASN A 119 32.70 -4.66 8.73
CA ASN A 119 32.89 -5.79 9.65
C ASN A 119 31.58 -6.46 10.05
N ILE A 120 30.52 -5.67 10.31
CA ILE A 120 29.20 -6.18 10.67
C ILE A 120 28.56 -6.87 9.46
N ILE A 121 28.64 -6.24 8.28
CA ILE A 121 28.15 -6.81 7.02
C ILE A 121 28.86 -8.13 6.71
N SER A 122 30.20 -8.15 6.83
CA SER A 122 31.01 -9.36 6.64
C SER A 122 30.67 -10.46 7.64
N ALA A 123 30.35 -10.11 8.89
CA ALA A 123 29.92 -11.09 9.89
C ALA A 123 28.59 -11.74 9.52
N ILE A 124 27.63 -10.96 9.00
CA ILE A 124 26.35 -11.46 8.49
C ILE A 124 26.58 -12.36 7.28
N GLU A 125 27.34 -11.89 6.29
CA GLU A 125 27.64 -12.64 5.06
C GLU A 125 28.29 -14.00 5.35
N ASN A 126 29.36 -14.00 6.15
CA ASN A 126 30.05 -15.22 6.53
C ASN A 126 29.15 -16.17 7.32
N THR A 127 28.25 -15.65 8.15
CA THR A 127 27.32 -16.49 8.91
C THR A 127 26.24 -17.07 8.01
N ILE A 128 25.67 -16.29 7.09
CA ILE A 128 24.72 -16.78 6.08
C ILE A 128 25.36 -17.90 5.26
N LYS A 129 26.62 -17.72 4.82
CA LYS A 129 27.35 -18.76 4.08
C LYS A 129 27.44 -20.06 4.88
N ARG A 130 27.84 -19.98 6.16
CA ARG A 130 27.92 -21.17 7.04
C ARG A 130 26.57 -21.85 7.26
N VAL A 131 25.49 -21.09 7.43
CA VAL A 131 24.14 -21.65 7.61
C VAL A 131 23.66 -22.30 6.31
N ARG A 132 23.87 -21.64 5.17
CA ARG A 132 23.52 -22.15 3.85
C ARG A 132 24.29 -23.43 3.50
N ASP A 133 25.58 -23.49 3.82
CA ASP A 133 26.41 -24.69 3.61
C ASP A 133 25.87 -25.91 4.39
N ARG A 134 25.20 -25.70 5.53
CA ARG A 134 24.63 -26.77 6.37
C ARG A 134 23.20 -27.14 5.98
N MET A 135 22.38 -26.16 5.60
CA MET A 135 20.92 -26.32 5.47
C MET A 135 20.38 -26.11 4.04
N GLY A 136 21.25 -25.77 3.09
CA GLY A 136 20.85 -25.28 1.77
C GLY A 136 20.02 -24.01 1.88
N ASP A 137 19.12 -23.76 0.92
CA ASP A 137 18.23 -22.60 0.93
C ASP A 137 17.00 -22.78 1.85
N SER A 138 17.01 -23.76 2.75
CA SER A 138 15.89 -23.98 3.69
C SER A 138 16.04 -23.22 5.00
N TYR A 139 17.12 -22.45 5.17
CA TYR A 139 17.35 -21.68 6.39
C TYR A 139 16.42 -20.47 6.50
N GLY A 140 15.98 -20.20 7.73
CA GLY A 140 15.19 -19.02 8.07
C GLY A 140 15.98 -17.99 8.89
N LEU A 141 15.28 -16.91 9.25
CA LEU A 141 15.81 -15.88 10.15
C LEU A 141 16.26 -16.48 11.49
N GLY A 142 15.50 -17.44 12.03
CA GLY A 142 15.83 -18.10 13.29
C GLY A 142 17.17 -18.82 13.26
N ASP A 143 17.54 -19.43 12.13
CA ASP A 143 18.81 -20.15 11.98
C ASP A 143 19.99 -19.18 11.89
N LEU A 144 19.82 -18.06 11.18
CA LEU A 144 20.82 -16.98 11.16
C LEU A 144 21.05 -16.42 12.57
N ILE A 145 19.99 -16.16 13.32
CA ILE A 145 20.07 -15.64 14.70
C ILE A 145 20.82 -16.63 15.60
N LYS A 146 20.44 -17.92 15.58
CA LYS A 146 21.12 -18.96 16.37
C LYS A 146 22.60 -19.07 16.01
N ALA A 147 22.94 -18.98 14.73
CA ALA A 147 24.32 -19.06 14.27
C ALA A 147 25.16 -17.85 14.67
N LEU A 148 24.57 -16.64 14.68
CA LEU A 148 25.22 -15.44 15.21
C LEU A 148 25.40 -15.50 16.73
N GLU A 149 24.39 -15.99 17.46
CA GLU A 149 24.40 -16.16 18.92
C GLU A 149 25.45 -17.17 19.40
N SER A 150 25.69 -18.21 18.61
CA SER A 150 26.65 -19.28 18.96
C SER A 150 28.11 -18.91 18.64
N SER A 151 28.38 -17.70 18.16
CA SER A 151 29.72 -17.28 17.75
C SER A 151 30.36 -16.39 18.82
N ASP A 152 31.61 -16.71 19.21
CA ASP A 152 32.40 -15.88 20.14
C ASP A 152 32.99 -14.60 19.49
N ASN A 153 32.63 -14.31 18.24
CA ASN A 153 33.15 -13.17 17.49
C ASN A 153 32.38 -11.89 17.84
N GLU A 154 33.10 -10.83 18.23
CA GLU A 154 32.49 -9.56 18.65
C GLU A 154 31.63 -8.91 17.55
N ASP A 155 32.04 -9.00 16.28
CA ASP A 155 31.27 -8.46 15.15
C ASP A 155 30.00 -9.28 14.89
N CYS A 156 30.00 -10.58 15.16
CA CYS A 156 28.78 -11.40 15.14
C CYS A 156 27.79 -10.96 16.24
N MET A 157 28.29 -10.66 17.44
CA MET A 157 27.46 -10.14 18.54
C MET A 157 26.91 -8.74 18.24
N ARG A 158 27.68 -7.89 17.54
CA ARG A 158 27.20 -6.60 17.05
C ARG A 158 26.14 -6.78 15.96
N ALA A 159 26.39 -7.63 14.97
CA ALA A 159 25.45 -7.97 13.91
C ALA A 159 24.12 -8.51 14.46
N LEU A 160 24.17 -9.38 15.47
CA LEU A 160 23.00 -9.93 16.14
C LEU A 160 22.04 -8.84 16.68
N LYS A 161 22.57 -7.76 17.25
CA LYS A 161 21.75 -6.63 17.75
C LYS A 161 20.91 -6.00 16.63
N TYR A 162 21.44 -5.97 15.42
CA TYR A 162 20.75 -5.46 14.23
C TYR A 162 19.79 -6.48 13.66
N VAL A 163 20.24 -7.71 13.44
CA VAL A 163 19.45 -8.81 12.82
C VAL A 163 18.20 -9.15 13.63
N ARG A 164 18.22 -9.01 14.97
CA ARG A 164 17.03 -9.20 15.81
C ARG A 164 15.87 -8.26 15.45
N LYS A 165 16.13 -7.10 14.83
CA LYS A 165 15.05 -6.22 14.33
C LYS A 165 14.16 -6.93 13.30
N LEU A 166 14.74 -7.82 12.49
CA LEU A 166 14.00 -8.59 11.49
C LEU A 166 12.92 -9.49 12.10
N GLN A 167 13.03 -9.87 13.38
CA GLN A 167 12.00 -10.67 14.05
C GLN A 167 10.69 -9.88 14.24
N ARG A 168 10.76 -8.54 14.20
CA ARG A 168 9.57 -7.67 14.23
C ARG A 168 8.94 -7.55 12.85
N ILE A 169 9.73 -7.70 11.80
CA ILE A 169 9.28 -7.65 10.40
C ILE A 169 8.81 -9.06 10.02
N ARG A 170 7.63 -9.43 10.49
CA ARG A 170 7.10 -10.79 10.38
C ARG A 170 6.48 -11.07 9.00
N VAL A 171 7.29 -10.91 7.95
CA VAL A 171 6.88 -11.06 6.54
C VAL A 171 7.53 -12.25 5.85
N PHE A 172 8.40 -12.95 6.57
CA PHE A 172 9.18 -14.04 6.02
C PHE A 172 8.37 -15.33 6.05
N GLY A 173 8.11 -15.88 4.86
CA GLY A 173 7.40 -17.15 4.65
C GLY A 173 8.32 -18.23 4.08
N ASP A 174 7.71 -19.33 3.63
CA ASP A 174 8.45 -20.47 3.05
C ASP A 174 8.73 -20.29 1.55
N ALA A 175 8.07 -19.33 0.91
CA ALA A 175 8.19 -19.04 -0.52
C ALA A 175 8.34 -17.54 -0.79
N THR A 176 8.91 -17.21 -1.95
CA THR A 176 8.93 -15.85 -2.49
C THR A 176 7.92 -15.73 -3.61
N THR A 177 6.98 -14.78 -3.50
CA THR A 177 6.00 -14.52 -4.55
C THR A 177 6.71 -14.05 -5.81
N ASN A 178 6.53 -14.78 -6.91
CA ASN A 178 7.10 -14.39 -8.20
C ASN A 178 6.48 -13.06 -8.67
N ILE A 179 7.32 -12.04 -8.79
CA ILE A 179 6.98 -10.72 -9.29
C ILE A 179 6.29 -10.69 -10.66
N LEU A 180 6.54 -11.66 -11.55
CA LEU A 180 5.83 -11.76 -12.83
C LEU A 180 4.35 -12.14 -12.65
N ASN A 181 3.98 -12.77 -11.53
CA ASN A 181 2.58 -13.00 -11.18
C ASN A 181 1.87 -11.71 -10.77
N ILE A 182 2.61 -10.75 -10.22
CA ILE A 182 2.15 -9.41 -9.86
C ILE A 182 2.09 -8.53 -11.12
N LEU A 183 3.06 -8.67 -12.02
CA LEU A 183 3.17 -7.91 -13.27
C LEU A 183 2.47 -8.58 -14.45
N LYS A 184 1.30 -9.21 -14.25
CA LYS A 184 0.55 -9.78 -15.38
C LYS A 184 0.14 -8.65 -16.36
N PRO A 185 0.30 -8.81 -17.69
CA PRO A 185 -0.12 -7.79 -18.63
C PRO A 185 -1.61 -7.48 -18.55
N LYS A 186 -1.99 -6.19 -18.64
CA LYS A 186 -3.38 -5.72 -18.51
C LYS A 186 -4.01 -6.22 -17.21
N HIS A 187 -3.32 -6.03 -16.09
CA HIS A 187 -3.74 -6.52 -14.78
C HIS A 187 -3.46 -5.50 -13.69
N ILE A 188 -4.31 -5.45 -12.67
CA ILE A 188 -4.08 -4.68 -11.44
C ILE A 188 -3.78 -5.65 -10.30
N SER A 189 -2.61 -5.50 -9.70
CA SER A 189 -2.23 -6.24 -8.51
C SER A 189 -2.27 -5.31 -7.32
N ILE A 190 -3.18 -5.59 -6.38
CA ILE A 190 -3.37 -4.80 -5.17
C ILE A 190 -2.61 -5.49 -4.06
N ILE A 191 -1.70 -4.80 -3.43
CA ILE A 191 -0.94 -5.27 -2.27
C ILE A 191 -1.65 -4.72 -1.05
N ASP A 192 -2.42 -5.59 -0.39
CA ASP A 192 -3.13 -5.27 0.84
C ASP A 192 -2.11 -5.20 1.99
N LEU A 193 -1.88 -3.99 2.47
CA LEU A 193 -1.01 -3.71 3.61
C LEU A 193 -1.82 -3.39 4.87
N SER A 194 -3.14 -3.57 4.83
CA SER A 194 -4.00 -3.28 5.97
C SER A 194 -3.72 -4.21 7.14
N GLY A 195 -3.69 -3.63 8.33
CA GLY A 195 -3.39 -4.34 9.58
C GLY A 195 -1.89 -4.58 9.83
N LEU A 196 -1.00 -4.16 8.93
CA LEU A 196 0.44 -4.25 9.12
C LEU A 196 1.00 -2.99 9.78
N ASP A 197 2.06 -3.16 10.56
CA ASP A 197 2.85 -2.05 11.09
C ASP A 197 3.53 -1.25 9.94
N ASP A 198 3.83 0.02 10.20
CA ASP A 198 4.42 0.93 9.21
C ASP A 198 5.78 0.42 8.69
N GLU A 199 6.64 -0.08 9.59
CA GLU A 199 7.95 -0.64 9.25
C GLU A 199 7.81 -1.84 8.29
N VAL A 200 6.78 -2.66 8.51
CA VAL A 200 6.50 -3.85 7.71
C VAL A 200 5.98 -3.47 6.33
N SER A 201 5.02 -2.55 6.30
CA SER A 201 4.44 -2.02 5.07
C SER A 201 5.50 -1.37 4.19
N ASP A 202 6.36 -0.55 4.80
CA ASP A 202 7.45 0.14 4.13
C ASP A 202 8.49 -0.83 3.56
N TYR A 203 8.82 -1.90 4.30
CA TYR A 203 9.67 -2.97 3.79
C TYR A 203 9.08 -3.68 2.57
N ILE A 204 7.80 -4.07 2.63
CA ILE A 204 7.11 -4.72 1.51
C ILE A 204 7.13 -3.81 0.27
N ALA A 205 6.83 -2.53 0.46
CA ALA A 205 6.91 -1.52 -0.60
C ALA A 205 8.33 -1.43 -1.16
N PHE A 206 9.36 -1.30 -0.32
CA PHE A 206 10.76 -1.27 -0.75
C PHE A 206 11.13 -2.48 -1.60
N LYS A 207 10.85 -3.69 -1.11
CA LYS A 207 11.21 -4.94 -1.80
C LYS A 207 10.48 -5.06 -3.13
N LEU A 208 9.16 -4.88 -3.13
CA LEU A 208 8.34 -5.00 -4.33
C LEU A 208 8.74 -3.98 -5.41
N LEU A 209 8.95 -2.72 -5.03
CA LEU A 209 9.32 -1.67 -5.96
C LEU A 209 10.74 -1.88 -6.50
N SER A 210 11.66 -2.35 -5.66
CA SER A 210 13.04 -2.67 -6.08
C SER A 210 13.07 -3.83 -7.08
N ASP A 211 12.34 -4.92 -6.80
CA ASP A 211 12.25 -6.07 -7.69
C ASP A 211 11.59 -5.69 -9.02
N THR A 212 10.51 -4.89 -8.97
CA THR A 212 9.83 -4.35 -10.16
C THR A 212 10.78 -3.52 -11.01
N PHE A 213 11.49 -2.57 -10.37
CA PHE A 213 12.45 -1.71 -11.06
C PHE A 213 13.57 -2.51 -11.71
N ASN A 214 14.11 -3.51 -11.02
CA ASN A 214 15.19 -4.36 -11.53
C ASN A 214 14.76 -5.20 -12.74
N ILE A 215 13.57 -5.79 -12.73
CA ILE A 215 13.08 -6.58 -13.87
C ILE A 215 12.79 -5.74 -15.10
N ILE A 216 12.21 -4.56 -14.91
CA ILE A 216 11.92 -3.66 -16.02
C ILE A 216 13.23 -3.07 -16.57
N ARG A 217 14.16 -2.66 -15.69
CA ARG A 217 15.49 -2.16 -16.10
C ARG A 217 16.31 -3.21 -16.84
N SER A 218 16.21 -4.48 -16.44
CA SER A 218 16.86 -5.60 -17.12
C SER A 218 16.12 -6.09 -18.37
N GLN A 219 15.05 -5.38 -18.80
CA GLN A 219 14.23 -5.69 -19.97
C GLN A 219 13.59 -7.08 -19.94
N ARG A 220 13.48 -7.70 -18.76
CA ARG A 220 12.76 -8.96 -18.54
C ARG A 220 11.24 -8.78 -18.53
N TYR A 221 10.77 -7.53 -18.48
CA TYR A 221 9.37 -7.15 -18.65
C TYR A 221 9.29 -5.92 -19.55
N SER A 222 8.48 -5.98 -20.61
CA SER A 222 8.50 -4.99 -21.70
C SER A 222 7.29 -4.06 -21.75
N TYR A 223 6.30 -4.25 -20.87
CA TYR A 223 5.07 -3.45 -20.86
C TYR A 223 5.15 -2.29 -19.85
N PRO A 224 4.47 -1.17 -20.11
CA PRO A 224 4.28 -0.10 -19.12
C PRO A 224 3.70 -0.61 -17.80
N VAL A 225 4.28 -0.16 -16.68
CA VAL A 225 3.80 -0.47 -15.33
C VAL A 225 3.49 0.82 -14.59
N PHE A 226 2.28 0.90 -14.05
CA PHE A 226 1.84 1.97 -13.17
C PHE A 226 2.05 1.54 -11.71
N ILE A 227 2.77 2.34 -10.95
CA ILE A 227 2.94 2.13 -9.51
C ILE A 227 2.04 3.13 -8.80
N VAL A 228 1.00 2.63 -8.13
CA VAL A 228 0.07 3.45 -7.37
C VAL A 228 0.39 3.30 -5.89
N ILE A 229 0.67 4.42 -5.22
CA ILE A 229 1.00 4.43 -3.79
C ILE A 229 -0.09 5.21 -3.06
N GLU A 230 -0.96 4.48 -2.38
CA GLU A 230 -1.96 5.03 -1.45
C GLU A 230 -1.25 5.49 -0.17
N GLU A 231 -1.75 6.56 0.45
CA GLU A 231 -1.08 7.23 1.59
C GLU A 231 0.42 7.50 1.38
N ALA A 232 0.80 8.04 0.22
CA ALA A 232 2.21 8.15 -0.19
C ALA A 232 3.13 8.83 0.84
N HIS A 233 2.61 9.70 1.70
CA HIS A 233 3.40 10.34 2.76
C HIS A 233 3.93 9.36 3.82
N ARG A 234 3.38 8.14 3.93
CA ARG A 234 3.89 7.06 4.81
C ARG A 234 5.14 6.40 4.23
N PHE A 235 5.25 6.33 2.90
CA PHE A 235 6.34 5.66 2.19
C PHE A 235 7.42 6.62 1.72
N VAL A 236 7.07 7.88 1.46
CA VAL A 236 8.01 8.91 1.00
C VAL A 236 7.78 10.23 1.73
N PRO A 237 7.97 10.26 3.07
CA PRO A 237 7.78 11.45 3.88
C PRO A 237 8.82 12.53 3.56
N ASN A 238 8.49 13.79 3.81
CA ASN A 238 9.38 14.94 3.59
C ASN A 238 10.61 14.89 4.52
N LYS A 239 10.38 14.83 5.84
CA LYS A 239 11.43 14.99 6.87
C LYS A 239 12.04 13.67 7.34
N GLU A 240 11.28 12.59 7.31
CA GLU A 240 11.70 11.29 7.80
C GLU A 240 12.34 10.46 6.69
N SER A 241 13.03 9.40 7.08
CA SER A 241 13.60 8.43 6.17
C SER A 241 12.88 7.10 6.33
N THR A 242 12.54 6.49 5.21
CA THR A 242 11.91 5.17 5.11
C THR A 242 12.74 4.34 4.14
N LEU A 243 12.61 3.02 4.21
CA LEU A 243 13.28 2.07 3.31
C LEU A 243 12.85 2.34 1.86
N SER A 244 11.55 2.53 1.62
CA SER A 244 11.00 2.70 0.28
C SER A 244 11.25 4.09 -0.34
N LYS A 245 11.60 5.12 0.44
CA LYS A 245 11.84 6.49 -0.06
C LYS A 245 12.89 6.54 -1.16
N SER A 246 14.00 5.82 -1.00
CA SER A 246 15.10 5.81 -1.97
C SER A 246 14.66 5.28 -3.34
N ILE A 247 13.96 4.14 -3.37
CA ILE A 247 13.47 3.52 -4.60
C ILE A 247 12.32 4.33 -5.22
N ILE A 248 11.44 4.93 -4.42
CA ILE A 248 10.36 5.81 -4.91
C ILE A 248 10.95 7.06 -5.58
N LYS A 249 11.94 7.72 -4.95
CA LYS A 249 12.66 8.85 -5.57
C LYS A 249 13.32 8.45 -6.88
N ARG A 250 13.96 7.28 -6.91
CA ARG A 250 14.58 6.76 -8.13
C ARG A 250 13.56 6.48 -9.24
N ILE A 251 12.41 5.90 -8.91
CA ILE A 251 11.31 5.66 -9.87
C ILE A 251 10.78 7.00 -10.39
N ALA A 252 10.60 8.01 -9.54
CA ALA A 252 10.15 9.34 -9.95
C ALA A 252 11.15 10.05 -10.88
N ALA A 253 12.46 9.88 -10.65
CA ALA A 253 13.49 10.51 -11.46
C ALA A 253 13.78 9.76 -12.78
N GLU A 254 13.82 8.43 -12.74
CA GLU A 254 14.34 7.59 -13.84
C GLU A 254 13.29 6.67 -14.46
N GLY A 255 12.22 6.33 -13.74
CA GLY A 255 11.27 5.27 -14.10
C GLY A 255 10.66 5.44 -15.48
N ARG A 256 10.38 6.68 -15.91
CA ARG A 256 9.85 6.99 -17.24
C ARG A 256 10.70 6.48 -18.39
N LYS A 257 12.03 6.39 -18.22
CA LYS A 257 12.96 5.88 -19.25
C LYS A 257 12.73 4.39 -19.52
N PHE A 258 12.19 3.68 -18.53
CA PHE A 258 11.99 2.24 -18.56
C PHE A 258 10.52 1.83 -18.64
N GLY A 259 9.59 2.80 -18.71
CA GLY A 259 8.14 2.53 -18.75
C GLY A 259 7.49 2.33 -17.38
N LEU A 260 8.13 2.82 -16.31
CA LEU A 260 7.55 2.89 -14.97
C LEU A 260 6.92 4.26 -14.70
N PHE A 261 5.65 4.26 -14.30
CA PHE A 261 4.87 5.48 -14.08
C PHE A 261 4.29 5.49 -12.66
N LEU A 262 4.83 6.35 -11.80
CA LEU A 262 4.32 6.59 -10.46
C LEU A 262 3.00 7.38 -10.48
N ILE A 263 2.06 6.95 -9.63
CA ILE A 263 0.85 7.65 -9.24
C ILE A 263 0.83 7.71 -7.71
N ILE A 264 1.10 8.87 -7.12
CA ILE A 264 1.02 9.03 -5.67
C ILE A 264 -0.36 9.53 -5.28
N ILE A 265 -0.89 9.00 -4.17
CA ILE A 265 -2.18 9.37 -3.63
C ILE A 265 -1.96 9.78 -2.18
N SER A 266 -2.37 10.98 -1.79
CA SER A 266 -2.18 11.45 -0.42
C SER A 266 -3.16 12.54 -0.04
N GLN A 267 -3.51 12.56 1.23
CA GLN A 267 -4.27 13.61 1.89
C GLN A 267 -3.44 14.69 2.57
N ARG A 268 -2.13 14.50 2.63
CA ARG A 268 -1.18 15.48 3.17
C ARG A 268 -0.05 15.72 2.17
N PRO A 269 -0.27 16.47 1.07
CA PRO A 269 0.79 16.80 0.11
C PRO A 269 2.01 17.47 0.78
N SER A 270 1.81 18.30 1.81
CA SER A 270 2.90 18.94 2.57
C SER A 270 3.84 17.95 3.28
N LYS A 271 3.38 16.72 3.53
CA LYS A 271 4.15 15.66 4.20
C LYS A 271 4.93 14.78 3.22
N ILE A 272 4.78 14.93 1.92
CA ILE A 272 5.49 14.15 0.90
C ILE A 272 6.85 14.78 0.59
N ASP A 273 7.85 13.96 0.26
CA ASP A 273 9.13 14.43 -0.28
C ASP A 273 8.91 15.39 -1.47
N PRO A 274 9.41 16.64 -1.39
CA PRO A 274 9.19 17.64 -2.43
C PRO A 274 9.73 17.24 -3.81
N ASP A 275 10.81 16.45 -3.87
CA ASP A 275 11.37 16.00 -5.14
C ASP A 275 10.40 15.02 -5.82
N VAL A 276 9.79 14.11 -5.05
CA VAL A 276 8.81 13.16 -5.62
C VAL A 276 7.54 13.89 -6.06
N LEU A 277 7.04 14.81 -5.24
CA LEU A 277 5.83 15.56 -5.56
C LEU A 277 6.04 16.46 -6.79
N SER A 278 7.20 17.11 -6.92
CA SER A 278 7.54 17.94 -8.09
C SER A 278 7.78 17.14 -9.38
N GLN A 279 8.16 15.86 -9.29
CA GLN A 279 8.19 14.97 -10.46
C GLN A 279 6.78 14.53 -10.92
N CYS A 280 5.73 14.81 -10.14
CA CYS A 280 4.34 14.51 -10.50
C CYS A 280 3.71 15.69 -11.22
N ASN A 281 4.11 15.93 -12.47
CA ASN A 281 3.68 17.10 -13.26
C ASN A 281 2.19 17.09 -13.60
N SER A 282 1.53 15.92 -13.55
CA SER A 282 0.07 15.81 -13.67
C SER A 282 -0.56 15.68 -12.30
N GLN A 283 -1.56 16.49 -11.99
CA GLN A 283 -2.20 16.46 -10.68
C GLN A 283 -3.73 16.46 -10.82
N MET A 284 -4.37 15.61 -10.04
CA MET A 284 -5.81 15.61 -9.79
C MET A 284 -6.02 16.04 -8.35
N ILE A 285 -6.53 17.25 -8.17
CA ILE A 285 -6.61 17.90 -6.87
C ILE A 285 -8.09 18.01 -6.50
N LEU A 286 -8.51 17.28 -5.49
CA LEU A 286 -9.86 17.38 -4.93
C LEU A 286 -9.83 18.45 -3.83
N ARG A 287 -10.91 18.55 -3.04
CA ARG A 287 -11.01 19.53 -1.96
C ARG A 287 -9.81 19.47 -1.01
N ILE A 288 -9.16 20.62 -0.79
CA ILE A 288 -8.09 20.82 0.19
C ILE A 288 -8.34 22.15 0.90
N THR A 289 -8.54 22.13 2.21
CA THR A 289 -8.73 23.34 3.03
C THR A 289 -7.48 23.78 3.79
N ASN A 290 -6.53 22.87 4.04
CA ASN A 290 -5.31 23.19 4.79
C ASN A 290 -4.36 24.09 3.97
N PRO A 291 -3.91 25.25 4.48
CA PRO A 291 -3.01 26.16 3.76
C PRO A 291 -1.63 25.57 3.43
N GLU A 292 -1.01 24.79 4.33
CA GLU A 292 0.28 24.15 4.07
C GLU A 292 0.18 23.14 2.91
N ASP A 293 -0.95 22.43 2.83
CA ASP A 293 -1.21 21.48 1.75
C ASP A 293 -1.53 22.18 0.42
N GLN A 294 -2.27 23.29 0.44
CA GLN A 294 -2.47 24.13 -0.74
C GLN A 294 -1.15 24.69 -1.27
N GLU A 295 -0.27 25.11 -0.36
CA GLU A 295 1.06 25.61 -0.71
C GLU A 295 1.94 24.51 -1.33
N ALA A 296 1.91 23.29 -0.79
CA ALA A 296 2.62 22.15 -1.37
C ALA A 296 2.11 21.82 -2.80
N VAL A 297 0.81 21.92 -3.05
CA VAL A 297 0.22 21.79 -4.39
C VAL A 297 0.70 22.91 -5.31
N ARG A 298 0.69 24.15 -4.84
CA ARG A 298 1.15 25.32 -5.60
C ARG A 298 2.60 25.19 -6.04
N VAL A 299 3.49 24.83 -5.11
CA VAL A 299 4.94 24.73 -5.37
C VAL A 299 5.26 23.56 -6.30
N SER A 300 4.49 22.48 -6.24
CA SER A 300 4.72 21.30 -7.08
C SER A 300 4.07 21.37 -8.47
N SER A 301 3.17 22.33 -8.73
CA SER A 301 2.46 22.45 -10.01
C SER A 301 2.80 23.74 -10.76
N GLU A 302 3.60 23.62 -11.82
CA GLU A 302 3.98 24.73 -12.72
C GLU A 302 2.79 25.39 -13.43
N ARG A 303 1.65 24.68 -13.57
CA ARG A 303 0.48 25.13 -14.35
C ARG A 303 -0.70 25.61 -13.49
N MET A 304 -0.52 25.71 -12.19
CA MET A 304 -1.58 26.13 -11.28
C MET A 304 -1.57 27.65 -11.11
N SER A 305 -2.71 28.32 -11.31
CA SER A 305 -2.87 29.75 -11.00
C SER A 305 -3.28 29.97 -9.54
N GLU A 306 -3.02 31.16 -9.00
CA GLU A 306 -3.47 31.53 -7.66
C GLU A 306 -5.00 31.47 -7.50
N ASP A 307 -5.75 31.86 -8.54
CA ASP A 307 -7.20 31.84 -8.50
C ASP A 307 -7.75 30.40 -8.37
N LEU A 308 -7.18 29.45 -9.12
CA LEU A 308 -7.59 28.03 -9.02
C LEU A 308 -7.26 27.42 -7.66
N LEU A 309 -6.19 27.87 -6.99
CA LEU A 309 -5.87 27.45 -5.62
C LEU A 309 -6.90 27.95 -4.62
N ARG A 310 -7.35 29.19 -4.77
CA ARG A 310 -8.39 29.79 -3.90
C ARG A 310 -9.75 29.09 -4.04
N ASP A 311 -9.98 28.42 -5.16
CA ASP A 311 -11.21 27.63 -5.39
C ASP A 311 -11.17 26.23 -4.75
N LEU A 312 -9.99 25.68 -4.42
CA LEU A 312 -9.86 24.32 -3.87
C LEU A 312 -10.68 24.07 -2.60
N PRO A 313 -10.77 25.00 -1.62
CA PRO A 313 -11.60 24.81 -0.43
C PRO A 313 -13.10 24.71 -0.73
N GLY A 314 -13.55 25.28 -1.85
CA GLY A 314 -14.95 25.36 -2.28
C GLY A 314 -15.43 24.16 -3.10
N LEU A 315 -14.54 23.23 -3.47
CA LEU A 315 -14.91 22.02 -4.19
C LEU A 315 -15.83 21.12 -3.36
N ASN A 316 -16.87 20.56 -4.00
CA ASN A 316 -17.69 19.53 -3.38
C ASN A 316 -17.02 18.16 -3.41
N VAL A 317 -17.53 17.21 -2.61
CA VAL A 317 -17.08 15.82 -2.66
C VAL A 317 -17.31 15.24 -4.06
N GLY A 318 -16.25 14.65 -4.63
CA GLY A 318 -16.26 14.14 -6.00
C GLY A 318 -16.06 15.20 -7.09
N GLU A 319 -15.78 16.45 -6.74
CA GLU A 319 -15.26 17.46 -7.67
C GLU A 319 -13.72 17.54 -7.56
N ALA A 320 -13.06 17.79 -8.70
CA ALA A 320 -11.62 17.87 -8.78
C ALA A 320 -11.17 18.92 -9.79
N VAL A 321 -10.00 19.51 -9.57
CA VAL A 321 -9.25 20.28 -10.55
C VAL A 321 -8.15 19.39 -11.10
N ILE A 322 -8.11 19.22 -12.42
CA ILE A 322 -7.06 18.46 -13.11
C ILE A 322 -6.12 19.45 -13.81
N VAL A 323 -4.83 19.31 -13.55
CA VAL A 323 -3.76 20.12 -14.15
C VAL A 323 -2.62 19.23 -14.67
N GLY A 324 -1.71 19.83 -15.45
CA GLY A 324 -0.51 19.17 -15.94
C GLY A 324 -0.60 18.68 -17.39
N GLU A 325 0.12 17.60 -17.71
CA GLU A 325 0.25 17.09 -19.08
C GLU A 325 -0.90 16.17 -19.51
N VAL A 326 -1.71 15.72 -18.55
CA VAL A 326 -2.91 14.90 -18.82
C VAL A 326 -4.05 15.69 -19.44
N VAL A 327 -4.02 17.03 -19.37
CA VAL A 327 -5.04 17.94 -19.92
C VAL A 327 -4.38 19.08 -20.69
N LYS A 328 -5.12 19.70 -21.62
CA LYS A 328 -4.60 20.83 -22.43
C LYS A 328 -4.54 22.14 -21.65
N ALA A 329 -5.49 22.33 -20.73
CA ALA A 329 -5.60 23.45 -19.83
C ALA A 329 -6.18 22.94 -18.49
N PRO A 330 -5.93 23.64 -17.36
CA PRO A 330 -6.60 23.35 -16.10
C PRO A 330 -8.11 23.21 -16.29
N VAL A 331 -8.69 22.15 -15.74
CA VAL A 331 -10.12 21.85 -15.89
C VAL A 331 -10.72 21.37 -14.58
N MET A 332 -11.84 21.95 -14.21
CA MET A 332 -12.67 21.47 -13.11
C MET A 332 -13.60 20.38 -13.64
N VAL A 333 -13.66 19.26 -12.92
CA VAL A 333 -14.43 18.09 -13.31
C VAL A 333 -15.23 17.56 -12.13
N ARG A 334 -16.29 16.83 -12.45
CA ARG A 334 -16.98 15.94 -11.51
C ARG A 334 -16.62 14.50 -11.85
N ILE A 335 -16.13 13.76 -10.86
CA ILE A 335 -15.75 12.36 -11.02
C ILE A 335 -17.01 11.52 -11.30
N ARG A 336 -16.95 10.69 -12.34
CA ARG A 336 -18.07 9.81 -12.72
C ARG A 336 -18.30 8.72 -11.66
N PRO A 337 -19.49 8.09 -11.61
CA PRO A 337 -19.71 6.94 -10.76
C PRO A 337 -18.76 5.76 -11.08
N ARG A 338 -18.27 5.05 -10.05
CA ARG A 338 -17.49 3.80 -10.20
C ARG A 338 -18.35 2.65 -10.77
N GLU A 339 -17.72 1.85 -11.62
CA GLU A 339 -18.29 0.57 -12.09
C GLU A 339 -18.01 -0.58 -11.10
N THR A 340 -16.96 -0.41 -10.32
CA THR A 340 -16.51 -1.32 -9.28
C THR A 340 -17.05 -0.95 -7.90
N MET A 341 -16.97 -1.87 -6.95
CA MET A 341 -17.30 -1.60 -5.55
C MET A 341 -16.16 -0.85 -4.85
N GLU A 342 -16.53 -0.05 -3.85
CA GLU A 342 -15.61 0.68 -3.01
C GLU A 342 -15.22 -0.17 -1.79
N GLY A 343 -13.93 -0.17 -1.46
CA GLY A 343 -13.46 -0.63 -0.16
C GLY A 343 -13.51 0.49 0.87
N GLY A 344 -13.40 0.11 2.14
CA GLY A 344 -13.20 1.08 3.19
C GLY A 344 -14.37 2.03 3.44
N ALA A 345 -15.63 1.59 3.28
CA ALA A 345 -16.70 2.33 3.96
C ALA A 345 -16.29 2.45 5.43
N ASP A 346 -16.16 3.69 5.92
CA ASP A 346 -15.91 3.96 7.33
C ASP A 346 -16.79 3.02 8.15
N ILE A 347 -16.24 2.48 9.25
CA ILE A 347 -17.01 1.62 10.14
C ILE A 347 -18.35 2.32 10.38
N ASP A 348 -19.45 1.67 10.01
CA ASP A 348 -20.77 2.20 10.32
C ASP A 348 -20.92 2.12 11.85
N VAL A 349 -20.50 3.21 12.50
CA VAL A 349 -20.45 3.33 13.95
C VAL A 349 -21.83 3.06 14.52
N VAL A 350 -22.89 3.48 13.83
CA VAL A 350 -24.27 3.27 14.27
C VAL A 350 -24.61 1.79 14.25
N SER A 351 -24.33 1.11 13.14
CA SER A 351 -24.57 -0.33 13.00
C SER A 351 -23.75 -1.14 14.02
N LYS A 352 -22.47 -0.80 14.21
CA LYS A 352 -21.59 -1.49 15.15
C LYS A 352 -21.98 -1.26 16.61
N LEU A 353 -22.41 -0.06 16.99
CA LEU A 353 -22.93 0.19 18.33
C LEU A 353 -24.26 -0.57 18.55
N ALA A 354 -25.11 -0.67 17.54
CA ALA A 354 -26.35 -1.45 17.62
C ALA A 354 -26.10 -2.97 17.70
N GLU A 355 -25.05 -3.47 17.05
CA GLU A 355 -24.57 -4.85 17.19
C GLU A 355 -24.05 -5.11 18.62
N ALA A 356 -23.17 -4.23 19.13
CA ALA A 356 -22.63 -4.33 20.47
C ALA A 356 -23.72 -4.32 21.57
N SER A 357 -24.73 -3.46 21.43
CA SER A 357 -25.86 -3.44 22.37
C SER A 357 -26.65 -4.75 22.34
N ARG A 358 -26.91 -5.32 21.16
CA ARG A 358 -27.63 -6.61 21.03
C ARG A 358 -26.84 -7.76 21.64
N GLU A 359 -25.54 -7.83 21.37
CA GLU A 359 -24.67 -8.85 21.97
C GLU A 359 -24.61 -8.73 23.49
N ALA A 360 -24.57 -7.51 24.04
CA ALA A 360 -24.61 -7.27 25.47
C ALA A 360 -25.93 -7.80 26.08
N GLU A 361 -27.08 -7.43 25.50
CA GLU A 361 -28.40 -7.90 25.95
C GLU A 361 -28.54 -9.43 25.89
N GLU A 362 -28.04 -10.08 24.84
CA GLU A 362 -28.04 -11.53 24.74
C GLU A 362 -27.14 -12.19 25.79
N SER A 363 -25.96 -11.61 26.04
CA SER A 363 -25.02 -12.12 27.03
C SER A 363 -25.60 -12.04 28.45
N GLU A 364 -26.30 -10.96 28.77
CA GLU A 364 -27.00 -10.79 30.05
C GLU A 364 -28.14 -11.79 30.21
N LYS A 365 -28.96 -12.00 29.17
CA LYS A 365 -30.02 -13.03 29.19
C LYS A 365 -29.48 -14.43 29.47
N ARG A 366 -28.42 -14.83 28.76
CA ARG A 366 -27.76 -16.14 28.98
C ARG A 366 -27.20 -16.27 30.40
N LEU A 367 -26.71 -15.17 30.99
CA LEU A 367 -26.22 -15.17 32.36
C LEU A 367 -27.37 -15.39 33.36
N VAL A 368 -28.51 -14.73 33.16
CA VAL A 368 -29.71 -14.88 34.01
C VAL A 368 -30.26 -16.30 33.92
N GLU A 369 -30.40 -16.86 32.71
CA GLU A 369 -30.87 -18.23 32.50
C GLU A 369 -29.99 -19.24 33.24
N ARG A 370 -28.66 -19.09 33.14
CA ARG A 370 -27.70 -19.97 33.82
C ARG A 370 -27.76 -19.88 35.34
N VAL A 371 -27.95 -18.67 35.89
CA VAL A 371 -28.15 -18.46 37.34
C VAL A 371 -29.45 -19.11 37.81
N ASP A 372 -30.52 -19.04 37.02
CA ASP A 372 -31.79 -19.67 37.35
C ASP A 372 -31.73 -21.20 37.29
N GLU A 373 -30.99 -21.77 36.33
CA GLU A 373 -30.69 -23.21 36.26
C GLU A 373 -29.89 -23.69 37.48
N GLU A 374 -28.82 -22.98 37.85
CA GLU A 374 -28.03 -23.31 39.05
C GLU A 374 -28.88 -23.23 40.32
N ARG A 375 -29.74 -22.22 40.45
CA ARG A 375 -30.68 -22.08 41.59
C ARG A 375 -31.67 -23.24 41.65
N LYS A 376 -32.20 -23.70 40.53
CA LYS A 376 -33.08 -24.89 40.49
C LYS A 376 -32.33 -26.14 40.93
N HIS A 377 -31.12 -26.33 40.42
CA HIS A 377 -30.30 -27.48 40.76
C HIS A 377 -29.94 -27.52 42.27
N ILE A 378 -29.61 -26.36 42.86
CA ILE A 378 -29.36 -26.25 44.30
C ILE A 378 -30.63 -26.56 45.12
N LYS A 379 -31.81 -26.11 44.68
CA LYS A 379 -33.07 -26.44 45.38
C LYS A 379 -33.38 -27.93 45.34
N GLU A 380 -33.18 -28.59 44.20
CA GLU A 380 -33.38 -30.03 44.07
C GLU A 380 -32.44 -30.84 44.99
N LEU A 381 -31.21 -30.36 45.20
CA LEU A 381 -30.24 -30.96 46.15
C LEU A 381 -30.59 -30.75 47.63
N ILE A 382 -31.40 -29.74 47.95
CA ILE A 382 -31.82 -29.43 49.33
C ILE A 382 -33.14 -30.12 49.68
N GLU A 383 -34.01 -30.36 48.69
CA GLU A 383 -35.36 -30.93 48.87
C GLU A 383 -35.43 -32.46 48.63
N GLY A 384 -34.39 -33.08 48.06
CA GLY A 384 -34.23 -34.54 47.93
C GLY A 384 -33.25 -35.11 48.95
#